data_AF-A0A4D4JZM3-F1
#
_entry.id   AF-A0A4D4JZM3-F1
#
_cell.length_a   1.000
_cell.length_b   1.000
_cell.length_c   1.000
_cell.angle_alpha   90.00
_cell.angle_beta   90.00
_cell.angle_gamma   90.00
#
_symmetry.space_group_name_H-M   'P 1'
#
loop_
_entity.id
_entity.type
_entity.pdbx_description
1 polymer ?
#
loop_
_entity_poly.entity_id
_entity_poly.type
_entity_poly.pdbx_seq_one_letter_code
_entity_poly.pdbx_strand_id
1 'polypeptide(L)'
;MLWPPRFYEKIAGELIAQTETWPRLRRAVYDAAMWVGRRVAEDRWSRRTPSVLLRIAYAAALRGVFLPLRAKVGMDRIRVAYTASAAMPESVIAIWQIWGLDLRECYGLTETTGAPIAHFNQPFPRPGFIGRIFPDPRFQVKIAEDGEMLLRAPLLFDGYWRNPTETEAVFQDDWFCTGDLVERAPNGDIRLIGRKKDVIITRAAKRSILSPSKPG
;
A
#
# COMPACT_ATOMS: atom_id res chain seq x y z
N MET A 1 7.35 -4.24 11.26
CA MET A 1 7.91 -5.18 10.27
C MET A 1 7.83 -4.55 8.90
N LEU A 2 8.85 -4.71 8.05
CA LEU A 2 8.88 -4.22 6.66
C LEU A 2 9.30 -5.37 5.74
N TRP A 3 8.50 -5.66 4.70
CA TRP A 3 8.79 -6.73 3.73
C TRP A 3 8.36 -6.31 2.32
N PRO A 4 8.96 -6.83 1.24
CA PRO A 4 8.52 -6.55 -0.13
C PRO A 4 7.13 -7.14 -0.45
N PRO A 5 6.40 -6.56 -1.44
CA PRO A 5 5.05 -6.97 -1.81
C PRO A 5 4.88 -8.45 -2.10
N ARG A 6 5.84 -9.02 -2.84
CA ARG A 6 5.85 -10.44 -3.23
C ARG A 6 5.74 -11.40 -2.05
N PHE A 7 6.24 -11.02 -0.87
CA PHE A 7 6.10 -11.85 0.32
C PHE A 7 4.66 -11.89 0.81
N TYR A 8 4.02 -10.73 0.96
CA TYR A 8 2.62 -10.65 1.37
C TYR A 8 1.68 -11.30 0.35
N GLU A 9 1.96 -11.15 -0.95
CA GLU A 9 1.24 -11.80 -2.03
C GLU A 9 1.32 -13.33 -1.92
N LYS A 10 2.54 -13.87 -1.82
CA LYS A 10 2.79 -15.31 -1.71
C LYS A 10 2.06 -15.90 -0.50
N ILE A 11 2.27 -15.30 0.67
CA ILE A 11 1.69 -15.80 1.92
C ILE A 11 0.16 -15.70 1.90
N ALA A 12 -0.41 -14.60 1.39
CA ALA A 12 -1.86 -14.48 1.24
C ALA A 12 -2.41 -15.55 0.29
N GLY A 13 -1.75 -15.77 -0.86
CA GLY A 13 -2.13 -16.81 -1.81
C GLY A 13 -2.11 -18.21 -1.21
N GLU A 14 -1.07 -18.55 -0.45
CA GLU A 14 -0.96 -19.83 0.26
C GLU A 14 -2.08 -20.01 1.30
N LEU A 15 -2.37 -18.97 2.09
CA LEU A 15 -3.45 -19.01 3.08
C LEU A 15 -4.82 -19.16 2.42
N ILE A 16 -5.08 -18.44 1.33
CA ILE A 16 -6.34 -18.55 0.56
C ILE A 16 -6.49 -19.96 0.01
N ALA A 17 -5.49 -20.49 -0.68
CA ALA A 17 -5.52 -21.85 -1.22
C ALA A 17 -5.75 -22.91 -0.12
N GLN A 18 -5.18 -22.72 1.07
CA GLN A 18 -5.47 -23.59 2.20
C GLN A 18 -6.93 -23.51 2.66
N THR A 19 -7.59 -22.35 2.59
CA THR A 19 -9.02 -22.26 2.94
C THR A 19 -9.91 -23.01 1.95
N GLU A 20 -9.48 -23.13 0.69
CA GLU A 20 -10.19 -23.86 -0.36
C GLU A 20 -10.13 -25.38 -0.21
N THR A 21 -9.26 -25.90 0.65
CA THR A 21 -9.22 -27.34 0.98
C THR A 21 -10.02 -27.68 2.24
N TRP A 22 -10.57 -26.68 2.94
CA TRP A 22 -11.28 -26.93 4.20
C TRP A 22 -12.65 -27.59 3.99
N PRO A 23 -13.12 -28.38 4.99
CA PRO A 23 -14.48 -28.90 5.03
C PRO A 23 -15.53 -27.78 4.93
N ARG A 24 -16.69 -28.11 4.34
CA ARG A 24 -17.77 -27.13 4.06
C ARG A 24 -18.15 -26.28 5.25
N LEU A 25 -18.29 -26.88 6.44
CA LEU A 25 -18.64 -26.14 7.65
C LEU A 25 -17.58 -25.09 8.02
N ARG A 26 -16.30 -25.47 8.00
CA ARG A 26 -15.19 -24.57 8.32
C ARG A 26 -15.06 -23.46 7.28
N ARG A 27 -15.30 -23.76 6.00
CA ARG A 27 -15.36 -22.76 4.94
C ARG A 27 -16.51 -21.78 5.14
N ALA A 28 -17.70 -22.26 5.46
CA ALA A 28 -18.85 -21.40 5.75
C ALA A 28 -18.58 -20.42 6.91
N VAL A 29 -17.89 -20.89 7.96
CA VAL A 29 -17.44 -20.03 9.07
C VAL A 29 -16.43 -18.98 8.59
N TYR A 30 -15.47 -19.36 7.74
CA TYR A 30 -14.53 -18.42 7.14
C TYR A 30 -15.23 -17.38 6.25
N ASP A 31 -16.17 -17.81 5.41
CA ASP A 31 -16.93 -16.94 4.51
C ASP A 31 -17.78 -15.93 5.31
N ALA A 32 -18.42 -16.37 6.39
CA ALA A 32 -19.14 -15.49 7.31
C ALA A 32 -18.20 -14.49 7.99
N ALA A 33 -17.03 -14.92 8.46
CA ALA A 33 -16.01 -14.04 9.01
C ALA A 33 -15.52 -13.01 7.98
N MET A 34 -15.28 -13.45 6.74
CA MET A 34 -14.89 -12.59 5.62
C MET A 34 -15.97 -11.56 5.28
N TRP A 35 -17.25 -11.94 5.31
CA TRP A 35 -18.36 -10.99 5.13
C TRP A 35 -18.32 -9.88 6.17
N VAL A 36 -18.17 -10.23 7.46
CA VAL A 36 -18.04 -9.26 8.56
C VAL A 36 -16.80 -8.38 8.36
N GLY A 37 -15.65 -9.00 8.08
CA GLY A 37 -14.37 -8.32 7.92
C GLY A 37 -14.37 -7.32 6.77
N ARG A 38 -14.98 -7.66 5.63
CA ARG A 38 -15.15 -6.74 4.50
C ARG A 38 -15.98 -5.51 4.86
N ARG A 39 -17.08 -5.66 5.63
CA ARG A 39 -17.88 -4.51 6.05
C ARG A 39 -17.12 -3.58 6.99
N VAL A 40 -16.37 -4.14 7.95
CA VAL A 40 -15.52 -3.34 8.84
C VAL A 40 -14.41 -2.64 8.06
N ALA A 41 -13.77 -3.33 7.12
CA ALA A 41 -12.73 -2.75 6.28
C ALA A 41 -13.29 -1.59 5.42
N GLU A 42 -14.46 -1.77 4.82
CA GLU A 42 -15.13 -0.74 4.02
C GLU A 42 -15.46 0.51 4.86
N ASP A 43 -15.98 0.34 6.07
CA ASP A 43 -16.21 1.47 6.97
C ASP A 43 -14.91 2.19 7.33
N ARG A 44 -13.83 1.45 7.67
CA ARG A 44 -12.51 2.04 7.93
C ARG A 44 -11.99 2.83 6.75
N TRP A 45 -12.02 2.27 5.54
CA TRP A 45 -11.52 2.90 4.32
C TRP A 45 -12.35 4.11 3.87
N SER A 46 -13.62 4.13 4.26
CA SER A 46 -14.52 5.25 4.01
C SER A 46 -14.57 6.25 5.19
N ARG A 47 -13.65 6.12 6.15
CA ARG A 47 -13.57 6.97 7.37
C ARG A 47 -14.86 7.00 8.19
N ARG A 48 -15.64 5.93 8.11
CA ARG A 48 -16.82 5.68 8.95
C ARG A 48 -16.42 4.84 10.14
N THR A 49 -17.15 5.02 11.24
CA THR A 49 -16.99 4.15 12.41
C THR A 49 -17.92 2.94 12.25
N PRO A 50 -17.40 1.69 12.25
CA PRO A 50 -18.25 0.51 12.21
C PRO A 50 -19.19 0.48 13.41
N SER A 51 -20.43 0.00 13.22
CA SER A 51 -21.41 -0.11 14.30
C SER A 51 -20.92 -1.01 15.43
N VAL A 52 -21.44 -0.80 16.66
CA VAL A 52 -21.03 -1.58 17.84
C VAL A 52 -21.15 -3.08 17.61
N LEU A 53 -22.28 -3.53 17.07
CA LEU A 53 -22.54 -4.93 16.74
C LEU A 53 -21.52 -5.47 15.73
N LEU A 54 -21.22 -4.70 14.68
CA LEU A 54 -20.27 -5.11 13.65
C LEU A 54 -18.84 -5.21 14.22
N ARG A 55 -18.45 -4.32 15.14
CA ARG A 55 -17.15 -4.42 15.84
C ARG A 55 -17.07 -5.66 16.73
N ILE A 56 -18.15 -6.02 17.43
CA ILE A 56 -18.21 -7.25 18.24
C ILE A 56 -18.09 -8.49 17.34
N ALA A 57 -18.88 -8.54 16.26
CA ALA A 57 -18.82 -9.60 15.28
C ALA A 57 -17.41 -9.73 14.67
N TYR A 58 -16.77 -8.60 14.35
CA TYR A 58 -15.40 -8.58 13.86
C TYR A 58 -14.39 -9.05 14.90
N ALA A 59 -14.55 -8.68 16.17
CA ALA A 59 -13.68 -9.17 17.23
C ALA A 59 -13.77 -10.69 17.40
N ALA A 60 -14.98 -11.26 17.25
CA ALA A 60 -15.18 -12.71 17.24
C ALA A 60 -14.53 -13.36 15.99
N ALA A 61 -14.74 -12.80 14.80
CA ALA A 61 -14.10 -13.26 13.56
C ALA A 61 -12.57 -13.19 13.61
N LEU A 62 -12.03 -12.09 14.14
CA LEU A 62 -10.60 -11.89 14.30
C LEU A 62 -9.99 -12.96 15.21
N ARG A 63 -10.57 -13.20 16.39
CA ARG A 63 -10.05 -14.19 17.34
C ARG A 63 -10.28 -15.63 16.90
N GLY A 64 -11.46 -15.94 16.36
CA GLY A 64 -11.85 -17.32 16.02
C GLY A 64 -11.36 -17.79 14.66
N VAL A 65 -11.08 -16.87 13.72
CA VAL A 65 -10.76 -17.22 12.33
C VAL A 65 -9.46 -16.59 11.87
N PHE A 66 -9.33 -15.27 11.90
CA PHE A 66 -8.22 -14.58 11.23
C PHE A 66 -6.88 -14.71 11.97
N LEU A 67 -6.85 -14.60 13.30
CA LEU A 67 -5.63 -14.84 14.08
C LEU A 67 -5.14 -16.29 13.97
N PRO A 68 -6.01 -17.33 14.11
CA PRO A 68 -5.61 -18.71 13.85
C PRO A 68 -5.11 -18.94 12.41
N LEU A 69 -5.73 -18.29 11.41
CA LEU A 69 -5.26 -18.37 10.03
C LEU A 69 -3.85 -17.79 9.88
N ARG A 70 -3.60 -16.61 10.46
CA ARG A 70 -2.28 -15.94 10.44
C ARG A 70 -1.23 -16.66 11.28
N ALA A 71 -1.64 -17.38 12.33
CA ALA A 71 -0.72 -18.14 13.18
C ALA A 71 -0.01 -19.26 12.41
N LYS A 72 -0.65 -19.80 11.36
CA LYS A 72 -0.04 -20.80 10.46
C LYS A 72 1.24 -20.34 9.79
N VAL A 73 1.44 -19.03 9.68
CA VAL A 73 2.61 -18.40 9.05
C VAL A 73 3.37 -17.50 10.03
N GLY A 74 3.11 -17.63 11.33
CA GLY A 74 3.78 -16.87 12.39
C GLY A 74 3.46 -15.37 12.43
N MET A 75 2.37 -14.94 11.77
CA MET A 75 2.00 -13.52 11.66
C MET A 75 0.88 -13.10 12.62
N ASP A 76 0.43 -13.96 13.54
CA ASP A 76 -0.69 -13.71 14.46
C ASP A 76 -0.41 -12.61 15.49
N ARG A 77 0.87 -12.40 15.86
CA ARG A 77 1.26 -11.35 16.83
C ARG A 77 1.55 -9.99 16.18
N ILE A 78 1.67 -9.93 14.87
CA ILE A 78 2.08 -8.72 14.14
C ILE A 78 0.88 -7.80 13.99
N ARG A 79 0.90 -6.60 14.58
CA ARG A 79 -0.26 -5.69 14.50
C ARG A 79 -0.17 -4.74 13.31
N VAL A 80 1.02 -4.21 13.06
CA VAL A 80 1.31 -3.24 12.01
C VAL A 80 2.49 -3.73 11.20
N ALA A 81 2.35 -3.66 9.88
CA ALA A 81 3.43 -4.00 8.96
C ALA A 81 3.46 -3.01 7.79
N TYR A 82 4.65 -2.82 7.23
CA TYR A 82 4.88 -1.99 6.08
C TYR A 82 5.31 -2.82 4.87
N THR A 83 5.03 -2.31 3.69
CA THR A 83 5.54 -2.80 2.41
C THR A 83 6.11 -1.65 1.58
N ALA A 84 7.19 -1.91 0.86
CA ALA A 84 7.93 -0.93 0.04
C ALA A 84 8.49 -1.61 -1.22
N SER A 85 9.41 -0.96 -1.94
CA SER A 85 10.16 -1.47 -3.10
C SER A 85 9.41 -1.68 -4.42
N ALA A 86 8.10 -1.92 -4.40
CA ALA A 86 7.29 -2.01 -5.61
C ALA A 86 5.81 -1.68 -5.30
N ALA A 87 5.04 -1.40 -6.35
CA ALA A 87 3.60 -1.22 -6.23
C ALA A 87 2.94 -2.50 -5.69
N MET A 88 2.09 -2.35 -4.67
CA MET A 88 1.34 -3.45 -4.09
C MET A 88 -0.07 -3.53 -4.70
N PRO A 89 -0.55 -4.71 -5.11
CA PRO A 89 -1.94 -4.87 -5.53
C PRO A 89 -2.92 -4.51 -4.40
N GLU A 90 -3.93 -3.68 -4.70
CA GLU A 90 -4.91 -3.22 -3.72
C GLU A 90 -5.62 -4.38 -3.00
N SER A 91 -5.89 -5.46 -3.73
CA SER A 91 -6.56 -6.66 -3.22
C SER A 91 -5.75 -7.38 -2.14
N VAL A 92 -4.41 -7.31 -2.20
CA VAL A 92 -3.50 -7.95 -1.25
C VAL A 92 -3.48 -7.15 0.06
N ILE A 93 -3.40 -5.82 -0.01
CA ILE A 93 -3.54 -4.96 1.18
C ILE A 93 -4.92 -5.18 1.81
N ALA A 94 -5.96 -5.19 0.98
CA ALA A 94 -7.33 -5.38 1.42
C ALA A 94 -7.50 -6.67 2.24
N ILE A 95 -7.01 -7.81 1.72
CA ILE A 95 -7.17 -9.09 2.42
C ILE A 95 -6.40 -9.14 3.73
N TRP A 96 -5.17 -8.62 3.78
CA TRP A 96 -4.38 -8.54 5.01
C TRP A 96 -5.04 -7.66 6.07
N GLN A 97 -5.58 -6.51 5.66
CA GLN A 97 -6.34 -5.63 6.55
C GLN A 97 -7.64 -6.25 7.05
N ILE A 98 -8.34 -7.00 6.21
CA ILE A 98 -9.52 -7.78 6.61
C ILE A 98 -9.15 -8.81 7.68
N TRP A 99 -8.04 -9.54 7.48
CA TRP A 99 -7.47 -10.46 8.47
C TRP A 99 -6.85 -9.77 9.72
N GLY A 100 -7.01 -8.44 9.82
CA GLY A 100 -6.64 -7.66 11.00
C GLY A 100 -5.17 -7.32 11.11
N LEU A 101 -4.40 -7.43 10.02
CA LEU A 101 -3.06 -6.86 9.94
C LEU A 101 -3.16 -5.46 9.36
N ASP A 102 -2.73 -4.44 10.11
CA ASP A 102 -2.63 -3.08 9.61
C ASP A 102 -1.42 -2.97 8.66
N LEU A 103 -1.60 -3.49 7.44
CA LEU A 103 -0.63 -3.47 6.36
C LEU A 103 -0.72 -2.13 5.64
N ARG A 104 0.42 -1.43 5.59
CA ARG A 104 0.55 -0.07 5.04
C ARG A 104 1.63 -0.03 3.98
N GLU A 105 1.42 0.76 2.94
CA GLU A 105 2.50 1.07 1.99
C GLU A 105 3.37 2.22 2.53
N CYS A 106 4.65 2.16 2.20
CA CYS A 106 5.56 3.29 2.31
C CYS A 106 6.35 3.41 1.00
N TYR A 107 6.49 4.64 0.54
CA TYR A 107 7.16 5.00 -0.70
C TYR A 107 8.51 5.66 -0.38
N GLY A 108 9.52 5.22 -1.11
CA GLY A 108 10.86 5.78 -1.10
C GLY A 108 11.66 5.24 -2.28
N LEU A 109 12.68 5.99 -2.66
CA LEU A 109 13.72 5.63 -3.63
C LEU A 109 15.06 5.54 -2.90
N THR A 110 16.08 5.03 -3.58
CA THR A 110 17.45 5.05 -3.04
C THR A 110 17.89 6.49 -2.75
N GLU A 111 17.53 7.41 -3.65
CA GLU A 111 17.78 8.84 -3.60
C GLU A 111 17.05 9.54 -2.45
N THR A 112 16.02 8.93 -1.88
CA THR A 112 15.31 9.47 -0.70
C THR A 112 15.80 8.85 0.62
N THR A 113 16.82 7.98 0.59
CA THR A 113 17.47 7.37 1.78
C THR A 113 16.52 6.83 2.86
N GLY A 114 15.31 6.43 2.46
CA GLY A 114 14.21 6.14 3.37
C GLY A 114 12.86 6.42 2.74
N ALA A 115 11.79 6.35 3.53
CA ALA A 115 10.42 6.52 3.06
C ALA A 115 9.83 7.88 3.49
N PRO A 116 9.96 8.94 2.68
CA PRO A 116 9.37 10.24 3.00
C PRO A 116 7.83 10.21 2.99
N ILE A 117 7.22 9.24 2.29
CA ILE A 117 5.78 9.12 2.17
C ILE A 117 5.33 7.77 2.74
N ALA A 118 4.39 7.81 3.68
CA ALA A 118 3.77 6.61 4.23
C ALA A 118 2.43 6.95 4.90
N HIS A 119 1.71 5.92 5.33
CA HIS A 119 0.60 6.08 6.26
C HIS A 119 1.13 6.11 7.71
N PHE A 120 1.49 7.31 8.19
CA PHE A 120 2.00 7.51 9.54
C PHE A 120 0.89 7.46 10.61
N ASN A 121 -0.19 8.23 10.38
CA ASN A 121 -1.22 8.50 11.39
C ASN A 121 -2.60 7.91 11.06
N GLN A 122 -2.66 6.99 10.10
CA GLN A 122 -3.92 6.37 9.66
C GLN A 122 -3.81 4.84 9.78
N PRO A 123 -4.49 4.21 10.75
CA PRO A 123 -4.57 2.76 10.83
C PRO A 123 -5.53 2.23 9.76
N PHE A 124 -5.20 1.05 9.20
CA PHE A 124 -5.96 0.41 8.13
C PHE A 124 -6.26 1.38 6.96
N PRO A 125 -5.21 1.95 6.35
CA PRO A 125 -5.39 2.90 5.26
C PRO A 125 -6.09 2.26 4.07
N ARG A 126 -6.84 3.07 3.31
CA ARG A 126 -7.48 2.60 2.08
C ARG A 126 -6.39 2.06 1.12
N PRO A 127 -6.54 0.83 0.59
CA PRO A 127 -5.64 0.29 -0.41
C PRO A 127 -5.51 1.21 -1.64
N GLY A 128 -4.35 1.15 -2.31
CA GLY A 128 -4.09 1.94 -3.52
C GLY A 128 -3.60 3.36 -3.26
N PHE A 129 -3.17 3.66 -2.04
CA PHE A 129 -2.54 4.91 -1.64
C PHE A 129 -1.25 4.62 -0.89
N ILE A 130 -0.19 5.38 -1.21
CA ILE A 130 1.12 5.29 -0.54
C ILE A 130 1.20 6.17 0.72
N GLY A 131 0.17 7.00 0.96
CA GLY A 131 0.02 7.81 2.18
C GLY A 131 0.35 9.28 1.96
N ARG A 132 0.99 9.90 2.95
CA ARG A 132 1.30 11.34 2.95
C ARG A 132 2.75 11.57 3.24
N ILE A 133 3.23 12.73 2.83
CA ILE A 133 4.54 13.24 3.24
C ILE A 133 4.65 13.25 4.77
N PHE A 134 5.83 12.92 5.28
CA PHE A 134 6.14 12.96 6.71
C PHE A 134 5.73 14.31 7.31
N PRO A 135 5.04 14.33 8.47
CA PRO A 135 4.42 15.55 9.01
C PRO A 135 5.46 16.47 9.69
N ASP A 136 6.39 16.99 8.91
CA ASP A 136 7.42 17.95 9.32
C ASP A 136 7.59 19.01 8.22
N PRO A 137 7.69 20.32 8.55
CA PRO A 137 7.78 21.39 7.55
C PRO A 137 8.96 21.28 6.56
N ARG A 138 10.02 20.55 6.92
CA ARG A 138 11.18 20.29 6.07
C ARG A 138 10.90 19.25 4.98
N PHE A 139 9.80 18.50 5.10
CA PHE A 139 9.37 17.50 4.15
C PHE A 139 8.20 18.05 3.34
N GLN A 140 8.44 18.25 2.06
CA GLN A 140 7.49 18.87 1.15
C GLN A 140 7.33 18.01 -0.09
N VAL A 141 6.10 17.99 -0.58
CA VAL A 141 5.73 17.31 -1.81
C VAL A 141 4.99 18.29 -2.69
N LYS A 142 5.39 18.35 -3.96
CA LYS A 142 4.74 19.10 -5.03
C LYS A 142 4.42 18.13 -6.16
N ILE A 143 3.34 18.38 -6.88
CA ILE A 143 3.01 17.65 -8.10
C ILE A 143 3.18 18.64 -9.25
N ALA A 144 4.05 18.32 -10.20
CA ALA A 144 4.29 19.10 -11.40
C ALA A 144 3.08 19.04 -12.35
N GLU A 145 3.05 19.91 -13.37
CA GLU A 145 1.93 19.99 -14.33
C GLU A 145 1.71 18.69 -15.11
N ASP A 146 2.78 17.92 -15.35
CA ASP A 146 2.74 16.62 -16.01
C ASP A 146 2.38 15.46 -15.05
N GLY A 147 2.15 15.76 -13.78
CA GLY A 147 1.81 14.79 -12.74
C GLY A 147 3.02 14.18 -12.01
N GLU A 148 4.25 14.60 -12.33
CA GLU A 148 5.45 14.11 -11.63
C GLU A 148 5.47 14.58 -10.17
N MET A 149 5.82 13.65 -9.27
CA MET A 149 6.04 13.95 -7.87
C MET A 149 7.43 14.55 -7.66
N LEU A 150 7.45 15.75 -7.10
CA LEU A 150 8.66 16.44 -6.68
C LEU A 150 8.76 16.43 -5.15
N LEU A 151 9.96 16.18 -4.63
CA LEU A 151 10.21 16.11 -3.19
C LEU A 151 11.27 17.13 -2.77
N ARG A 152 11.07 17.73 -1.60
CA ARG A 152 12.11 18.46 -0.88
C ARG A 152 12.13 17.93 0.55
N ALA A 153 13.25 17.35 0.96
CA ALA A 153 13.37 16.72 2.27
C ALA A 153 14.84 16.64 2.71
N PRO A 154 15.13 16.64 4.02
CA PRO A 154 16.50 16.50 4.54
C PRO A 154 17.08 15.08 4.38
N LEU A 155 16.27 14.10 3.95
CA LEU A 155 16.70 12.72 3.67
C LEU A 155 17.12 12.49 2.22
N LEU A 156 17.16 13.52 1.38
CA LEU A 156 17.62 13.35 0.01
C LEU A 156 19.12 13.03 0.02
N PHE A 157 19.55 12.16 -0.90
CA PHE A 157 20.96 11.85 -1.13
C PHE A 157 21.77 13.09 -1.54
N ASP A 158 23.09 13.02 -1.39
CA ASP A 158 24.01 14.10 -1.84
C ASP A 158 24.24 14.11 -3.36
N GLY A 159 23.89 13.02 -4.05
CA GLY A 159 24.08 12.85 -5.48
C GLY A 159 24.61 11.48 -5.88
N TYR A 160 24.74 11.27 -7.19
CA TYR A 160 25.32 10.06 -7.76
C TYR A 160 26.85 10.12 -7.73
N TRP A 161 27.48 9.01 -7.31
CA TRP A 161 28.93 8.93 -7.17
C TRP A 161 29.67 9.24 -8.48
N ARG A 162 30.55 10.26 -8.44
CA ARG A 162 31.33 10.74 -9.59
C ARG A 162 30.49 11.08 -10.83
N ASN A 163 29.23 11.45 -10.65
CA ASN A 163 28.33 11.79 -11.75
C ASN A 163 27.55 13.08 -11.44
N PRO A 164 28.20 14.25 -11.50
CA PRO A 164 27.55 15.53 -11.25
C PRO A 164 26.43 15.82 -12.26
N THR A 165 26.60 15.40 -13.52
CA THR A 165 25.60 15.64 -14.58
C THR A 165 24.27 14.93 -14.31
N GLU A 166 24.28 13.63 -13.97
CA GLU A 166 23.04 12.93 -13.58
C GLU A 166 22.49 13.44 -12.24
N THR A 167 23.37 13.91 -11.35
CA THR A 167 22.95 14.49 -10.07
C THR A 167 22.16 15.77 -10.30
N GLU A 168 22.71 16.72 -11.06
CA GLU A 168 22.05 17.97 -11.41
C GLU A 168 20.76 17.71 -12.21
N ALA A 169 20.74 16.70 -13.08
CA ALA A 169 19.57 16.37 -13.90
C ALA A 169 18.33 15.94 -13.11
N VAL A 170 18.49 15.40 -11.89
CA VAL A 170 17.37 14.99 -11.03
C VAL A 170 16.94 16.07 -10.05
N PHE A 171 17.56 17.26 -10.08
CA PHE A 171 17.14 18.41 -9.28
C PHE A 171 16.65 19.57 -10.16
N GLN A 172 15.53 20.17 -9.76
CA GLN A 172 15.03 21.43 -10.31
C GLN A 172 14.96 22.42 -9.15
N ASP A 173 15.93 23.33 -9.08
CA ASP A 173 16.20 24.13 -7.88
C ASP A 173 16.39 23.21 -6.65
N ASP A 174 15.64 23.43 -5.56
CA ASP A 174 15.67 22.61 -4.35
C ASP A 174 14.72 21.40 -4.40
N TRP A 175 14.17 21.04 -5.56
CA TRP A 175 13.21 19.95 -5.72
C TRP A 175 13.84 18.76 -6.43
N PHE A 176 13.81 17.61 -5.75
CA PHE A 176 14.17 16.32 -6.34
C PHE A 176 13.03 15.79 -7.22
N CYS A 177 13.34 15.53 -8.48
CA CYS A 177 12.45 14.96 -9.49
C CYS A 177 12.47 13.43 -9.38
N THR A 178 11.38 12.84 -8.88
CA THR A 178 11.36 11.40 -8.56
C THR A 178 11.28 10.51 -9.79
N GLY A 179 10.87 11.06 -10.94
CA GLY A 179 10.49 10.29 -12.13
C GLY A 179 9.20 9.49 -11.96
N ASP A 180 8.43 9.71 -10.88
CA ASP A 180 7.18 9.01 -10.60
C ASP A 180 5.97 9.91 -10.77
N LEU A 181 4.96 9.41 -11.48
CA LEU A 181 3.67 10.07 -11.66
C LEU A 181 2.74 9.71 -10.51
N VAL A 182 2.07 10.72 -9.96
CA VAL A 182 1.16 10.56 -8.82
C VAL A 182 -0.12 11.36 -8.97
N GLU A 183 -1.14 10.95 -8.22
CA GLU A 183 -2.36 11.73 -8.01
C GLU A 183 -2.55 11.99 -6.52
N ARG A 184 -3.02 13.19 -6.17
CA ARG A 184 -3.38 13.53 -4.78
C ARG A 184 -4.89 13.48 -4.61
N ALA A 185 -5.36 12.64 -3.69
CA ALA A 185 -6.76 12.61 -3.31
C ALA A 185 -7.15 13.87 -2.51
N PRO A 186 -8.45 14.23 -2.45
CA PRO A 186 -8.92 15.40 -1.70
C PRO A 186 -8.57 15.38 -0.21
N ASN A 187 -8.41 14.18 0.35
CA ASN A 187 -8.00 14.02 1.75
C ASN A 187 -6.50 14.25 1.96
N GLY A 188 -5.70 14.42 0.90
CA GLY A 188 -4.26 14.61 0.91
C GLY A 188 -3.43 13.34 0.70
N ASP A 189 -4.04 12.16 0.63
CA ASP A 189 -3.34 10.90 0.37
C ASP A 189 -2.86 10.85 -1.08
N ILE A 190 -1.68 10.27 -1.30
CA ILE A 190 -1.03 10.18 -2.59
C ILE A 190 -1.22 8.77 -3.14
N ARG A 191 -1.60 8.67 -4.41
CA ARG A 191 -1.65 7.44 -5.20
C ARG A 191 -0.52 7.46 -6.23
N LEU A 192 0.27 6.40 -6.25
CA LEU A 192 1.28 6.19 -7.28
C LEU A 192 0.59 5.70 -8.56
N ILE A 193 0.84 6.38 -9.68
CA ILE A 193 0.30 6.01 -11.01
C ILE A 193 1.29 5.14 -11.78
N GLY A 194 2.58 5.44 -11.66
CA GLY A 194 3.65 4.68 -12.29
C GLY A 194 4.88 5.54 -12.56
N ARG A 195 5.85 4.97 -13.27
CA ARG A 195 7.07 5.66 -13.69
C ARG A 195 6.80 6.51 -14.92
N LYS A 196 7.27 7.75 -14.92
CA LYS A 196 7.13 8.69 -16.06
C LYS A 196 7.67 8.11 -17.37
N LYS A 197 8.75 7.33 -17.30
CA LYS A 197 9.38 6.67 -18.46
C LYS A 197 8.58 5.46 -18.98
N ASP A 198 7.72 4.86 -18.17
CA ASP A 198 7.00 3.62 -18.50
C ASP A 198 5.55 3.87 -18.96
N VAL A 199 5.02 5.08 -18.73
CA VAL A 199 3.64 5.42 -19.11
C VAL A 199 3.59 5.87 -20.58
N ILE A 200 3.05 5.01 -21.45
CA ILE A 200 2.67 5.39 -22.81
C ILE A 200 1.39 6.24 -22.72
N ILE A 201 1.51 7.56 -22.90
CA ILE A 201 0.34 8.44 -23.03
C ILE A 201 -0.30 8.18 -24.39
N THR A 202 -1.22 7.21 -24.44
CA THR A 202 -2.14 7.11 -25.57
C THR A 202 -3.17 8.22 -25.43
N ARG A 203 -3.21 9.10 -26.43
CA ARG A 203 -4.11 10.27 -26.53
C ARG A 203 -5.56 9.84 -26.82
N ALA A 204 -6.09 8.86 -26.08
CA ALA A 204 -7.50 8.45 -26.14
C ALA A 204 -7.83 7.50 -24.98
N ALA A 205 -8.83 7.88 -24.18
CA ALA A 205 -9.63 7.03 -23.28
C ALA A 205 -8.99 6.51 -21.96
N LYS A 206 -9.86 6.37 -20.96
CA LYS A 206 -9.68 5.80 -19.61
C LYS A 206 -8.45 4.90 -19.45
N ARG A 207 -7.56 5.29 -18.52
CA ARG A 207 -6.36 4.55 -18.11
C ARG A 207 -6.70 3.13 -17.65
N SER A 208 -6.38 2.14 -18.48
CA SER A 208 -6.21 0.75 -18.05
C SER A 208 -4.72 0.44 -18.00
N ILE A 209 -4.21 0.14 -16.81
CA ILE A 209 -2.83 -0.31 -16.59
C ILE A 209 -2.71 -1.72 -17.18
N LEU A 210 -1.76 -1.93 -18.09
CA LEU A 210 -1.43 -3.23 -18.67
C LEU A 210 -0.87 -4.15 -17.57
N SER A 211 -1.62 -5.19 -17.22
CA SER A 211 -1.06 -6.37 -16.57
C SER A 211 -0.39 -7.24 -17.65
N PRO A 212 0.87 -7.69 -17.49
CA PRO A 212 1.46 -8.61 -18.42
C PRO A 212 0.68 -9.93 -18.39
N SER A 213 0.12 -10.31 -19.54
CA SER A 213 -0.45 -11.62 -19.80
C SER A 213 0.63 -12.68 -19.68
N LYS A 214 0.38 -13.73 -18.89
CA LYS A 214 1.19 -14.95 -18.87
C LYS A 214 1.24 -15.57 -20.27
N PRO A 215 2.39 -16.10 -20.73
CA PRO A 215 2.40 -16.95 -21.91
C PRO A 215 1.72 -18.28 -21.57
N GLY A 216 0.85 -18.73 -22.47
CA GLY A 216 0.35 -20.11 -22.52
C GLY A 216 1.36 -21.06 -23.14
#